data_AF-A0A1E4FC95-F1
#
_entry.id   AF-A0A1E4FC95-F1
#
_cell.length_a   1.000
_cell.length_b   1.000
_cell.length_c   1.000
_cell.angle_alpha   90.00
_cell.angle_beta   90.00
_cell.angle_gamma   90.00
#
_symmetry.space_group_name_H-M   'P 1'
#
loop_
_entity.id
_entity.type
_entity.pdbx_description
1 polymer ?
#
loop_
_entity_poly.entity_id
_entity_poly.type
_entity_poly.pdbx_seq_one_letter_code
_entity_poly.pdbx_strand_id
1 'polypeptide(L)'
;MSSELQHLPAGVVAYLDALGRKGADPKSLHPEFLIHLELVSEWLANLSDYTIDDLERDHFAHVRTLLEAVRTTAEEVAWGEQLPPLRRDLYEMFSMMDRINKRREVATYSPQPAVNDLILCGVAYLQKRAPWDALERRLDKLENSLDYLEAGLESVQHRLKPEVSQGVLAATEAMRDALDALTPDQTDDLVKSALGTLSESAQITQLAIDWKRQDEERFRNAHSRFLIPAAGPALESFLEYVDGVDRQAWKAALEPLLQESLPAMRSEWMAIRRRLFMDPEQREALWGEMEAAMEDLNAAVQDLLNPQLSEDEALNGFEDAAEHLSSQFQQLRSLTLPYAHLFGSEPGQLLEGIFGALGGTVPVVRLRELEAPTQVSSLIEQYAADGDWDHLFRAGFSLLSAYPAPAQAVEEEERPRWTCLFCKASNEMGGLTCLGCAAAAPLSAAVVAKAD
;
A
#
# COMPACT_ATOMS: atom_id res chain seq x y z
N MET A 1 3.33 12.82 23.07
CA MET A 1 3.27 12.93 21.60
C MET A 1 3.84 11.64 21.06
N SER A 2 3.03 10.78 20.43
CA SER A 2 3.55 9.56 19.81
C SER A 2 4.44 9.99 18.64
N SER A 3 5.75 9.72 18.71
CA SER A 3 6.59 9.85 17.52
C SER A 3 6.27 8.65 16.63
N GLU A 4 5.51 8.87 15.56
CA GLU A 4 5.37 7.86 14.49
C GLU A 4 6.76 7.40 14.05
N LEU A 5 6.93 6.09 13.87
CA LEU A 5 8.20 5.55 13.43
C LEU A 5 8.39 5.88 11.95
N GLN A 6 9.39 6.69 11.62
CA GLN A 6 9.65 7.06 10.23
C GLN A 6 10.19 5.86 9.45
N HIS A 7 9.54 5.55 8.32
CA HIS A 7 10.00 4.55 7.37
C HIS A 7 10.89 5.20 6.29
N LEU A 8 11.83 4.42 5.77
CA LEU A 8 12.76 4.78 4.69
C LEU A 8 12.62 3.79 3.51
N PRO A 9 13.04 4.18 2.29
CA PRO A 9 13.06 3.27 1.15
C PRO A 9 13.99 2.06 1.36
N ALA A 10 13.66 0.93 0.74
CA ALA A 10 14.36 -0.34 0.97
C ALA A 10 15.86 -0.31 0.68
N GLY A 11 16.28 0.26 -0.45
CA GLY A 11 17.71 0.37 -0.76
C GLY A 11 18.45 1.35 0.15
N VAL A 12 17.77 2.34 0.74
CA VAL A 12 18.35 3.22 1.77
C VAL A 12 18.59 2.43 3.06
N VAL A 13 17.62 1.64 3.50
CA VAL A 13 17.72 0.81 4.70
C VAL A 13 18.82 -0.24 4.55
N ALA A 14 18.85 -0.95 3.43
CA ALA A 14 19.86 -1.96 3.15
C ALA A 14 21.29 -1.39 3.26
N TYR A 15 21.51 -0.19 2.70
CA TYR A 15 22.79 0.50 2.80
C TYR A 15 23.15 0.91 4.23
N LEU A 16 22.21 1.50 4.98
CA LEU A 16 22.42 1.88 6.38
C LEU A 16 22.73 0.67 7.28
N ASP A 17 22.04 -0.45 7.07
CA ASP A 17 22.27 -1.69 7.81
C ASP A 17 23.64 -2.28 7.48
N ALA A 18 24.05 -2.26 6.22
CA ALA A 18 25.39 -2.71 5.83
C ALA A 18 26.49 -1.84 6.44
N LEU A 19 26.31 -0.50 6.52
CA LEU A 19 27.27 0.39 7.18
C LEU A 19 27.42 0.10 8.68
N GLY A 20 26.35 -0.37 9.33
CA GLY A 20 26.33 -0.71 10.76
C GLY A 20 26.76 -2.14 11.10
N ARG A 21 26.81 -3.06 10.11
CA ARG A 21 27.05 -4.49 10.33
C ARG A 21 28.46 -4.92 9.94
N LYS A 22 29.21 -5.41 10.92
CA LYS A 22 30.57 -5.93 10.69
C LYS A 22 30.54 -7.13 9.74
N GLY A 23 31.23 -7.02 8.60
CA GLY A 23 31.35 -8.10 7.61
C GLY A 23 30.33 -8.05 6.46
N ALA A 24 29.42 -7.08 6.44
CA ALA A 24 28.63 -6.76 5.24
C ALA A 24 29.51 -6.20 4.10
N ASP A 25 28.91 -5.80 2.97
CA ASP A 25 29.61 -5.05 1.93
C ASP A 25 28.80 -3.82 1.50
N PRO A 26 28.94 -2.67 2.20
CA PRO A 26 28.25 -1.42 1.84
C PRO A 26 28.57 -0.96 0.43
N LYS A 27 29.77 -1.27 -0.09
CA LYS A 27 30.17 -0.87 -1.45
C LYS A 27 29.32 -1.55 -2.51
N SER A 28 28.87 -2.78 -2.27
CA SER A 28 27.97 -3.51 -3.16
C SER A 28 26.56 -2.89 -3.24
N LEU A 29 26.11 -2.24 -2.16
CA LEU A 29 24.79 -1.61 -2.05
C LEU A 29 24.81 -0.11 -2.39
N HIS A 30 25.99 0.49 -2.49
CA HIS A 30 26.14 1.91 -2.78
C HIS A 30 25.46 2.35 -4.10
N PRO A 31 25.53 1.58 -5.21
CA PRO A 31 24.80 1.95 -6.44
C PRO A 31 23.29 2.05 -6.25
N GLU A 32 22.68 1.09 -5.53
CA GLU A 32 21.24 1.10 -5.24
C GLU A 32 20.85 2.28 -4.33
N PHE A 33 21.70 2.59 -3.35
CA PHE A 33 21.53 3.78 -2.52
C PHE A 33 21.55 5.08 -3.35
N LEU A 34 22.47 5.20 -4.31
CA LEU A 34 22.55 6.37 -5.19
C LEU A 34 21.32 6.51 -6.07
N ILE A 35 20.76 5.41 -6.60
CA ILE A 35 19.49 5.43 -7.33
C ILE A 35 18.38 6.03 -6.46
N HIS A 36 18.31 5.71 -5.17
CA HIS A 36 17.31 6.32 -4.29
C HIS A 36 17.54 7.84 -4.10
N LEU A 37 18.77 8.32 -4.07
CA LEU A 37 19.05 9.77 -4.03
C LEU A 37 18.69 10.46 -5.35
N GLU A 38 18.83 9.76 -6.48
CA GLU A 38 18.32 10.22 -7.78
C GLU A 38 16.80 10.33 -7.77
N LEU A 39 16.07 9.33 -7.23
CA LEU A 39 14.62 9.41 -7.06
C LEU A 39 14.18 10.59 -6.19
N VAL A 40 14.93 10.94 -5.13
CA VAL A 40 14.67 12.17 -4.35
C VAL A 40 14.92 13.42 -5.19
N SER A 41 15.93 13.41 -6.06
CA SER A 41 16.20 14.53 -6.99
C SER A 41 15.09 14.69 -8.01
N GLU A 42 14.59 13.59 -8.56
CA GLU A 42 13.44 13.57 -9.47
C GLU A 42 12.18 14.05 -8.75
N TRP A 43 11.94 13.60 -7.52
CA TRP A 43 10.82 14.07 -6.70
C TRP A 43 10.90 15.59 -6.47
N LEU A 44 12.09 16.12 -6.14
CA LEU A 44 12.32 17.55 -6.03
C LEU A 44 12.06 18.27 -7.35
N ALA A 45 12.60 17.78 -8.46
CA ALA A 45 12.41 18.38 -9.78
C ALA A 45 10.92 18.39 -10.19
N ASN A 46 10.20 17.32 -9.86
CA ASN A 46 8.79 17.16 -10.16
C ASN A 46 7.88 18.05 -9.31
N LEU A 47 8.15 18.21 -8.01
CA LEU A 47 7.18 18.84 -7.08
C LEU A 47 7.53 20.27 -6.66
N SER A 48 8.79 20.68 -6.80
CA SER A 48 9.27 21.97 -6.26
C SER A 48 9.16 23.15 -7.22
N ASP A 49 8.57 22.93 -8.40
CA ASP A 49 8.32 23.97 -9.42
C ASP A 49 7.10 24.85 -9.12
N TYR A 50 6.30 24.48 -8.11
CA TYR A 50 5.34 25.36 -7.47
C TYR A 50 5.36 25.15 -5.95
N THR A 51 4.90 26.16 -5.21
CA THR A 51 4.65 26.02 -3.76
C THR A 51 3.31 26.59 -3.35
N ILE A 52 2.67 25.94 -2.37
CA ILE A 52 1.40 26.41 -1.78
C ILE A 52 1.63 27.70 -0.98
N ASP A 53 2.72 27.77 -0.22
CA ASP A 53 3.08 28.93 0.60
C ASP A 53 4.61 29.08 0.73
N ASP A 54 5.05 30.03 1.56
CA ASP A 54 6.48 30.27 1.82
C ASP A 54 7.09 29.20 2.72
N LEU A 55 6.31 28.60 3.62
CA LEU A 55 6.79 27.52 4.50
C LEU A 55 7.12 26.24 3.71
N GLU A 56 6.30 25.89 2.71
CA GLU A 56 6.59 24.78 1.80
C GLU A 56 7.84 25.06 0.95
N ARG A 57 8.05 26.32 0.52
CA ARG A 57 9.27 26.72 -0.18
C ARG A 57 10.51 26.50 0.68
N ASP A 58 10.45 26.89 1.95
CA ASP A 58 11.54 26.69 2.90
C ASP A 58 11.81 25.20 3.15
N HIS A 59 10.75 24.38 3.24
CA HIS A 59 10.89 22.93 3.35
C HIS A 59 11.59 22.31 2.12
N PHE A 60 11.23 22.72 0.89
CA PHE A 60 11.94 22.26 -0.31
C PHE A 60 13.41 22.69 -0.33
N ALA A 61 13.73 23.92 0.09
CA ALA A 61 15.10 24.38 0.21
C ALA A 61 15.90 23.54 1.23
N HIS A 62 15.28 23.19 2.35
CA HIS A 62 15.86 22.32 3.37
C HIS A 62 16.13 20.90 2.84
N VAL A 63 15.16 20.29 2.14
CA VAL A 63 15.34 18.98 1.50
C VAL A 63 16.49 18.99 0.49
N ARG A 64 16.64 20.05 -0.32
CA ARG A 64 17.79 20.20 -1.24
C ARG A 64 19.12 20.22 -0.50
N THR A 65 19.18 20.95 0.62
CA THR A 65 20.38 21.08 1.44
C THR A 65 20.76 19.74 2.08
N LEU A 66 19.78 19.02 2.62
CA LEU A 66 19.97 17.68 3.18
C LEU A 66 20.40 16.68 2.11
N LEU A 67 19.81 16.71 0.91
CA LEU A 67 20.20 15.84 -0.19
C LEU A 67 21.66 16.05 -0.60
N GLU A 68 22.12 17.29 -0.69
CA GLU A 68 23.52 17.61 -0.99
C GLU A 68 24.47 17.16 0.14
N ALA A 69 24.07 17.35 1.40
CA ALA A 69 24.81 16.87 2.56
C ALA A 69 24.92 15.33 2.59
N VAL A 70 23.82 14.62 2.30
CA VAL A 70 23.79 13.15 2.20
C VAL A 70 24.69 12.68 1.07
N ARG A 71 24.63 13.29 -0.12
CA ARG A 71 25.51 12.97 -1.25
C ARG A 71 26.97 13.12 -0.89
N THR A 72 27.35 14.30 -0.37
CA THR A 72 28.72 14.59 0.06
C THR A 72 29.20 13.57 1.10
N THR A 73 28.34 13.25 2.07
CA THR A 73 28.67 12.28 3.11
C THR A 73 28.84 10.87 2.54
N ALA A 74 28.15 10.50 1.45
CA ALA A 74 28.24 9.17 0.86
C ALA A 74 29.43 8.98 -0.12
N GLU A 75 30.10 10.06 -0.55
CA GLU A 75 31.17 10.01 -1.57
C GLU A 75 32.36 9.13 -1.15
N GLU A 76 32.76 9.16 0.13
CA GLU A 76 33.94 8.44 0.62
C GLU A 76 33.56 7.19 1.42
N VAL A 77 32.98 6.14 0.81
CA VAL A 77 32.46 4.95 1.54
C VAL A 77 33.45 4.43 2.61
N ALA A 78 33.20 4.81 3.86
CA ALA A 78 34.02 4.54 5.02
C ALA A 78 33.17 3.84 6.08
N TRP A 79 33.57 2.63 6.40
CA TRP A 79 32.88 1.75 7.34
C TRP A 79 32.55 2.43 8.66
N GLY A 80 31.25 2.48 9.01
CA GLY A 80 30.75 2.94 10.31
C GLY A 80 30.82 4.45 10.58
N GLU A 81 31.82 5.17 10.08
CA GLU A 81 32.02 6.61 10.37
C GLU A 81 30.94 7.50 9.77
N GLN A 82 30.43 7.13 8.59
CA GLN A 82 29.39 7.88 7.88
C GLN A 82 27.98 7.59 8.40
N LEU A 83 27.79 6.49 9.15
CA LEU A 83 26.47 6.03 9.54
C LEU A 83 25.72 7.06 10.41
N PRO A 84 26.29 7.65 11.47
CA PRO A 84 25.57 8.65 12.27
C PRO A 84 25.11 9.89 11.49
N PRO A 85 25.96 10.58 10.70
CA PRO A 85 25.53 11.74 9.93
C PRO A 85 24.55 11.37 8.81
N LEU A 86 24.80 10.30 8.04
CA LEU A 86 23.88 9.85 6.98
C LEU A 86 22.51 9.55 7.55
N ARG A 87 22.45 8.81 8.65
CA ARG A 87 21.19 8.46 9.29
C ARG A 87 20.41 9.71 9.69
N ARG A 88 21.05 10.65 10.41
CA ARG A 88 20.40 11.90 10.83
C ARG A 88 19.79 12.64 9.65
N ASP A 89 20.59 12.87 8.61
CA ASP A 89 20.20 13.71 7.48
C ASP A 89 19.14 13.02 6.60
N LEU A 90 19.24 11.70 6.40
CA LEU A 90 18.21 10.90 5.69
C LEU A 90 16.86 10.94 6.42
N TYR A 91 16.84 10.69 7.73
CA TYR A 91 15.58 10.71 8.50
C TYR A 91 14.93 12.08 8.49
N GLU A 92 15.72 13.14 8.64
CA GLU A 92 15.21 14.51 8.57
C GLU A 92 14.67 14.84 7.17
N MET A 93 15.39 14.41 6.13
CA MET A 93 14.99 14.63 4.73
C MET A 93 13.67 13.94 4.41
N PHE A 94 13.56 12.63 4.69
CA PHE A 94 12.33 11.87 4.43
C PHE A 94 11.16 12.36 5.29
N SER A 95 11.40 12.72 6.56
CA SER A 95 10.35 13.33 7.39
C SER A 95 9.85 14.66 6.82
N MET A 96 10.74 15.47 6.25
CA MET A 96 10.36 16.73 5.61
C MET A 96 9.58 16.50 4.31
N MET A 97 9.99 15.52 3.50
CA MET A 97 9.26 15.11 2.30
C MET A 97 7.85 14.64 2.65
N ASP A 98 7.70 13.81 3.69
CA ASP A 98 6.38 13.36 4.16
C ASP A 98 5.52 14.52 4.66
N ARG A 99 6.10 15.51 5.34
CA ARG A 99 5.37 16.73 5.75
C ARG A 99 4.88 17.53 4.54
N ILE A 100 5.69 17.64 3.48
CA ILE A 100 5.28 18.31 2.24
C ILE A 100 4.12 17.54 1.60
N ASN A 101 4.27 16.22 1.42
CA ASN A 101 3.24 15.37 0.83
C ASN A 101 1.93 15.42 1.63
N LYS A 102 1.99 15.20 2.96
CA LYS A 102 0.81 15.28 3.85
C LYS A 102 0.13 16.65 3.79
N ARG A 103 0.88 17.75 3.63
CA ARG A 103 0.29 19.09 3.49
C ARG A 103 -0.45 19.26 2.17
N ARG A 104 0.10 18.75 1.08
CA ARG A 104 -0.56 18.75 -0.25
C ARG A 104 -1.80 17.86 -0.26
N GLU A 105 -1.75 16.72 0.45
CA GLU A 105 -2.91 15.87 0.70
C GLU A 105 -3.98 16.63 1.50
N VAL A 106 -3.63 17.32 2.60
CA VAL A 106 -4.63 18.07 3.40
C VAL A 106 -5.25 19.23 2.61
N ALA A 107 -4.52 19.85 1.69
CA ALA A 107 -5.04 20.88 0.79
C ALA A 107 -5.87 20.27 -0.37
N THR A 108 -6.74 19.30 -0.06
CA THR A 108 -7.55 18.56 -1.03
C THR A 108 -8.60 19.46 -1.69
N TYR A 109 -8.47 19.66 -3.01
CA TYR A 109 -9.51 20.17 -3.90
C TYR A 109 -10.20 19.07 -4.71
N SER A 110 -9.63 17.85 -4.72
CA SER A 110 -10.17 16.68 -5.40
C SER A 110 -9.71 15.39 -4.71
N PRO A 111 -10.58 14.37 -4.57
CA PRO A 111 -10.19 13.06 -4.06
C PRO A 111 -9.19 12.32 -4.98
N GLN A 112 -9.05 12.76 -6.24
CA GLN A 112 -8.13 12.18 -7.20
C GLN A 112 -6.76 12.89 -7.13
N PRO A 113 -5.65 12.20 -6.81
CA PRO A 113 -4.35 12.83 -6.60
C PRO A 113 -3.83 13.65 -7.79
N ALA A 114 -3.98 13.15 -9.02
CA ALA A 114 -3.51 13.84 -10.22
C ALA A 114 -4.28 15.15 -10.47
N VAL A 115 -5.60 15.14 -10.27
CA VAL A 115 -6.45 16.32 -10.37
C VAL A 115 -6.11 17.31 -9.26
N ASN A 116 -5.92 16.82 -8.03
CA ASN A 116 -5.54 17.66 -6.89
C ASN A 116 -4.20 18.38 -7.10
N ASP A 117 -3.18 17.68 -7.61
CA ASP A 117 -1.87 18.28 -7.91
C ASP A 117 -1.99 19.38 -8.97
N LEU A 118 -2.77 19.14 -10.04
CA LEU A 118 -3.02 20.16 -11.07
C LEU A 118 -3.75 21.38 -10.50
N ILE A 119 -4.79 21.19 -9.68
CA ILE A 119 -5.54 22.30 -9.06
C ILE A 119 -4.63 23.10 -8.13
N LEU A 120 -3.83 22.43 -7.28
CA LEU A 120 -2.87 23.09 -6.40
C LEU A 120 -1.85 23.92 -7.19
N CYS A 121 -1.32 23.35 -8.27
CA CYS A 121 -0.39 24.04 -9.16
C CYS A 121 -1.07 25.24 -9.84
N GLY A 122 -2.32 25.11 -10.28
CA GLY A 122 -3.09 26.18 -10.90
C GLY A 122 -3.42 27.33 -9.95
N VAL A 123 -3.75 27.02 -8.70
CA VAL A 123 -3.90 28.04 -7.65
C VAL A 123 -2.57 28.76 -7.41
N ALA A 124 -1.46 28.02 -7.35
CA ALA A 124 -0.13 28.63 -7.21
C ALA A 124 0.25 29.51 -8.41
N TYR A 125 -0.10 29.11 -9.64
CA TYR A 125 0.07 29.91 -10.85
C TYR A 125 -0.71 31.23 -10.78
N LEU A 126 -1.98 31.18 -10.38
CA LEU A 126 -2.83 32.37 -10.20
C LEU A 126 -2.25 33.32 -9.12
N GLN A 127 -1.61 32.77 -8.10
CA GLN A 127 -0.91 33.52 -7.05
C GLN A 127 0.51 33.96 -7.42
N LYS A 128 0.94 33.71 -8.67
CA LYS A 128 2.29 34.01 -9.19
C LYS A 128 3.40 33.30 -8.39
N ARG A 129 3.10 32.12 -7.84
CA ARG A 129 4.00 31.19 -7.14
C ARG A 129 4.39 29.97 -7.99
N ALA A 130 3.86 29.87 -9.21
CA ALA A 130 4.21 28.86 -10.19
C ALA A 130 4.34 29.49 -11.59
N PRO A 131 5.30 29.05 -12.43
CA PRO A 131 5.32 29.37 -13.85
C PRO A 131 4.31 28.51 -14.63
N TRP A 132 4.00 28.90 -15.87
CA TRP A 132 3.16 28.10 -16.78
C TRP A 132 3.73 26.71 -17.04
N ASP A 133 5.04 26.59 -17.27
CA ASP A 133 5.72 25.31 -17.49
C ASP A 133 5.50 24.29 -16.36
N ALA A 134 5.22 24.76 -15.13
CA ALA A 134 4.88 23.87 -14.03
C ALA A 134 3.49 23.25 -14.22
N LEU A 135 2.51 24.03 -14.68
CA LEU A 135 1.17 23.54 -15.02
C LEU A 135 1.20 22.56 -16.19
N GLU A 136 1.91 22.91 -17.26
CA GLU A 136 2.01 22.08 -18.48
C GLU A 136 2.49 20.66 -18.17
N ARG A 137 3.53 20.50 -17.34
CA ARG A 137 4.02 19.18 -16.89
C ARG A 137 3.00 18.33 -16.13
N ARG A 138 1.96 18.93 -15.53
CA ARG A 138 0.87 18.19 -14.87
C ARG A 138 -0.25 17.82 -15.82
N LEU A 139 -0.46 18.58 -16.89
CA LEU A 139 -1.47 18.26 -17.90
C LEU A 139 -1.18 16.87 -18.48
N ASP A 140 0.05 16.62 -18.93
CA ASP A 140 0.48 15.31 -19.44
C ASP A 140 0.21 14.16 -18.45
N LYS A 141 0.46 14.39 -17.15
CA LYS A 141 0.23 13.37 -16.11
C LYS A 141 -1.26 13.11 -15.89
N LEU A 142 -2.08 14.16 -15.94
CA LEU A 142 -3.52 14.03 -15.77
C LEU A 142 -4.17 13.38 -16.99
N GLU A 143 -3.74 13.69 -18.22
CA GLU A 143 -4.20 13.01 -19.43
C GLU A 143 -4.02 11.50 -19.34
N ASN A 144 -2.82 11.05 -18.97
CA ASN A 144 -2.57 9.62 -18.74
C ASN A 144 -3.50 9.04 -17.67
N SER A 145 -3.74 9.77 -16.57
CA SER A 145 -4.66 9.32 -15.52
C SER A 145 -6.12 9.23 -16.00
N LEU A 146 -6.54 10.12 -16.90
CA LEU A 146 -7.87 10.10 -17.50
C LEU A 146 -8.04 8.92 -18.44
N ASP A 147 -7.03 8.57 -19.23
CA ASP A 147 -7.07 7.39 -20.10
C ASP A 147 -7.28 6.10 -19.29
N TYR A 148 -6.60 5.96 -18.14
CA TYR A 148 -6.81 4.82 -17.22
C TYR A 148 -8.22 4.82 -16.62
N LEU A 149 -8.73 6.00 -16.25
CA LEU A 149 -10.08 6.15 -15.72
C LEU A 149 -11.11 5.72 -16.76
N GLU A 150 -10.98 6.18 -18.01
CA GLU A 150 -11.86 5.81 -19.12
C GLU A 150 -11.89 4.32 -19.38
N ALA A 151 -10.73 3.66 -19.49
CA ALA A 151 -10.66 2.21 -19.65
C ALA A 151 -11.36 1.47 -18.49
N GLY A 152 -11.18 1.95 -17.26
CA GLY A 152 -11.85 1.41 -16.08
C GLY A 152 -13.37 1.65 -16.07
N LEU A 153 -13.83 2.75 -16.68
CA LEU A 153 -15.25 3.07 -16.80
C LEU A 153 -15.94 2.24 -17.88
N GLU A 154 -15.29 2.06 -19.04
CA GLU A 154 -15.77 1.17 -20.10
C GLU A 154 -16.00 -0.25 -19.57
N SER A 155 -15.08 -0.75 -18.73
CA SER A 155 -15.19 -2.11 -18.17
C SER A 155 -16.40 -2.28 -17.24
N VAL A 156 -16.85 -1.21 -16.55
CA VAL A 156 -17.98 -1.28 -15.61
C VAL A 156 -19.29 -0.74 -16.18
N GLN A 157 -19.27 -0.12 -17.36
CA GLN A 157 -20.39 0.60 -17.94
C GLN A 157 -21.66 -0.24 -18.02
N HIS A 158 -21.54 -1.50 -18.45
CA HIS A 158 -22.65 -2.44 -18.62
C HIS A 158 -23.37 -2.80 -17.31
N ARG A 159 -22.78 -2.48 -16.15
CA ARG A 159 -23.29 -2.78 -14.81
C ARG A 159 -23.89 -1.55 -14.13
N LEU A 160 -23.62 -0.36 -14.66
CA LEU A 160 -24.15 0.90 -14.17
C LEU A 160 -25.55 1.15 -14.72
N LYS A 161 -26.36 1.91 -13.96
CA LYS A 161 -27.61 2.46 -14.51
C LYS A 161 -27.26 3.42 -15.67
N PRO A 162 -28.07 3.47 -16.75
CA PRO A 162 -27.79 4.33 -17.90
C PRO A 162 -27.53 5.80 -17.52
N GLU A 163 -28.27 6.33 -16.55
CA GLU A 163 -28.13 7.73 -16.10
C GLU A 163 -26.80 7.98 -15.38
N VAL A 164 -26.32 6.99 -14.61
CA VAL A 164 -25.01 7.06 -13.93
C VAL A 164 -23.88 6.95 -14.95
N SER A 165 -24.00 6.02 -15.90
CA SER A 165 -23.03 5.90 -16.98
C SER A 165 -22.92 7.19 -17.80
N GLN A 166 -24.04 7.81 -18.15
CA GLN A 166 -24.05 9.07 -18.90
C GLN A 166 -23.44 10.22 -18.09
N GLY A 167 -23.77 10.33 -16.80
CA GLY A 167 -23.19 11.37 -15.94
C GLY A 167 -21.67 11.25 -15.81
N VAL A 168 -21.17 10.03 -15.70
CA VAL A 168 -19.72 9.79 -15.61
C VAL A 168 -19.01 10.07 -16.94
N LEU A 169 -19.58 9.65 -18.07
CA LEU A 169 -19.02 9.98 -19.39
C LEU A 169 -18.98 11.50 -19.65
N ALA A 170 -20.07 12.20 -19.32
CA ALA A 170 -20.14 13.66 -19.44
C ALA A 170 -19.12 14.35 -18.53
N ALA A 171 -18.89 13.84 -17.31
CA ALA A 171 -17.86 14.36 -16.42
C ALA A 171 -16.46 14.16 -17.01
N THR A 172 -16.16 12.99 -17.57
CA THR A 172 -14.86 12.75 -18.19
C THR A 172 -14.64 13.62 -19.43
N GLU A 173 -15.66 13.80 -20.27
CA GLU A 173 -15.61 14.72 -21.42
C GLU A 173 -15.37 16.17 -20.97
N ALA A 174 -16.06 16.62 -19.92
CA ALA A 174 -15.86 17.94 -19.34
C ALA A 174 -14.45 18.12 -18.75
N MET A 175 -13.83 17.06 -18.22
CA MET A 175 -12.43 17.10 -17.78
C MET A 175 -11.48 17.29 -18.96
N ARG A 176 -11.69 16.57 -20.07
CA ARG A 176 -10.88 16.75 -21.30
C ARG A 176 -11.03 18.15 -21.88
N ASP A 177 -12.26 18.64 -22.02
CA ASP A 177 -12.52 20.01 -22.50
C ASP A 177 -11.84 21.07 -21.61
N ALA A 178 -11.84 20.86 -20.29
CA ALA A 178 -11.17 21.75 -19.35
C ALA A 178 -9.64 21.70 -19.49
N LEU A 179 -9.05 20.54 -19.83
CA LEU A 179 -7.62 20.44 -20.11
C LEU A 179 -7.26 21.10 -21.44
N ASP A 180 -8.03 20.86 -22.49
CA ASP A 180 -7.81 21.46 -23.81
C ASP A 180 -7.93 22.99 -23.78
N ALA A 181 -8.75 23.53 -22.88
CA ALA A 181 -8.87 24.96 -22.66
C ALA A 181 -7.61 25.58 -22.02
N LEU A 182 -6.80 24.79 -21.30
CA LEU A 182 -5.62 25.26 -20.58
C LEU A 182 -4.43 25.49 -21.53
N THR A 183 -4.31 26.71 -22.06
CA THR A 183 -3.23 27.13 -22.97
C THR A 183 -2.35 28.26 -22.39
N PRO A 184 -1.11 28.49 -22.90
CA PRO A 184 -0.20 29.48 -22.32
C PRO A 184 -0.72 30.94 -22.33
N ASP A 185 -1.53 31.30 -23.33
CA ASP A 185 -2.01 32.68 -23.57
C ASP A 185 -3.39 32.97 -22.97
N GLN A 186 -3.89 32.10 -22.09
CA GLN A 186 -5.24 32.23 -21.54
C GLN A 186 -5.33 33.25 -20.39
N THR A 187 -6.56 33.71 -20.12
CA THR A 187 -6.82 34.63 -19.01
C THR A 187 -6.88 33.90 -17.66
N ASP A 188 -6.54 34.59 -16.58
CA ASP A 188 -6.64 34.06 -15.20
C ASP A 188 -8.07 33.53 -14.89
N ASP A 189 -9.11 34.11 -15.49
CA ASP A 189 -10.49 33.67 -15.29
C ASP A 189 -10.84 32.37 -16.04
N LEU A 190 -10.23 32.13 -17.21
CA LEU A 190 -10.34 30.85 -17.91
C LEU A 190 -9.65 29.73 -17.12
N VAL A 191 -8.47 30.00 -16.55
CA VAL A 191 -7.78 29.06 -15.67
C VAL A 191 -8.68 28.70 -14.48
N LYS A 192 -9.26 29.69 -13.78
CA LYS A 192 -10.17 29.43 -12.67
C LYS A 192 -11.37 28.58 -13.08
N SER A 193 -11.97 28.86 -14.24
CA SER A 193 -13.10 28.10 -14.77
C SER A 193 -12.71 26.65 -15.03
N ALA A 194 -11.59 26.41 -15.73
CA ALA A 194 -11.09 25.07 -16.03
C ALA A 194 -10.78 24.27 -14.75
N LEU A 195 -10.10 24.88 -13.77
CA LEU A 195 -9.83 24.24 -12.48
C LEU A 195 -11.12 23.91 -11.71
N GLY A 196 -12.14 24.77 -11.80
CA GLY A 196 -13.46 24.51 -11.23
C GLY A 196 -14.14 23.29 -11.87
N THR A 197 -14.17 23.25 -13.21
CA THR A 197 -14.71 22.11 -13.96
C THR A 197 -13.99 20.80 -13.65
N LEU A 198 -12.65 20.84 -13.53
CA LEU A 198 -11.85 19.68 -13.14
C LEU A 198 -12.19 19.19 -11.73
N SER A 199 -12.37 20.10 -10.77
CA SER A 199 -12.74 19.75 -9.39
C SER A 199 -14.12 19.09 -9.33
N GLU A 200 -15.12 19.68 -9.97
CA GLU A 200 -16.50 19.17 -10.00
C GLU A 200 -16.59 17.80 -10.70
N SER A 201 -15.95 17.69 -11.87
CA SER A 201 -15.98 16.45 -12.66
C SER A 201 -15.21 15.30 -11.99
N ALA A 202 -14.14 15.62 -11.25
CA ALA A 202 -13.41 14.63 -10.48
C ALA A 202 -14.22 14.03 -9.32
N GLN A 203 -15.16 14.80 -8.74
CA GLN A 203 -16.09 14.26 -7.73
C GLN A 203 -17.04 13.23 -8.35
N ILE A 204 -17.56 13.50 -9.55
CA ILE A 204 -18.47 12.58 -10.26
C ILE A 204 -17.76 11.28 -10.62
N THR A 205 -16.55 11.37 -11.16
CA THR A 205 -15.75 10.19 -11.54
C THR A 205 -15.27 9.42 -10.30
N GLN A 206 -15.04 10.09 -9.16
CA GLN A 206 -14.77 9.42 -7.89
C GLN A 206 -15.93 8.54 -7.43
N LEU A 207 -17.19 8.96 -7.64
CA LEU A 207 -18.35 8.12 -7.30
C LEU A 207 -18.35 6.78 -8.05
N ALA A 208 -17.85 6.76 -9.30
CA ALA A 208 -17.71 5.53 -10.07
C ALA A 208 -16.61 4.62 -9.50
N ILE A 209 -15.48 5.20 -9.08
CA ILE A 209 -14.39 4.47 -8.41
C ILE A 209 -14.89 3.86 -7.10
N ASP A 210 -15.57 4.66 -6.28
CA ASP A 210 -16.12 4.22 -4.99
C ASP A 210 -17.19 3.15 -5.18
N TRP A 211 -18.05 3.29 -6.19
CA TRP A 211 -19.02 2.27 -6.55
C TRP A 211 -18.35 0.96 -6.97
N LYS A 212 -17.32 1.02 -7.82
CA LYS A 212 -16.56 -0.16 -8.26
C LYS A 212 -15.95 -0.87 -7.05
N ARG A 213 -15.34 -0.13 -6.12
CA ARG A 213 -14.79 -0.67 -4.88
C ARG A 213 -15.88 -1.33 -4.01
N GLN A 214 -17.02 -0.68 -3.82
CA GLN A 214 -18.15 -1.27 -3.08
C GLN A 214 -18.69 -2.52 -3.77
N ASP A 215 -18.67 -2.55 -5.09
CA ASP A 215 -19.10 -3.68 -5.88
C ASP A 215 -18.15 -4.88 -5.74
N GLU A 216 -16.84 -4.65 -5.81
CA GLU A 216 -15.82 -5.64 -5.49
C GLU A 216 -15.97 -6.13 -4.03
N GLU A 217 -16.30 -5.26 -3.09
CA GLU A 217 -16.63 -5.66 -1.71
C GLU A 217 -17.87 -6.54 -1.64
N ARG A 218 -18.96 -6.20 -2.35
CA ARG A 218 -20.16 -7.03 -2.43
C ARG A 218 -19.85 -8.39 -3.05
N PHE A 219 -19.06 -8.42 -4.12
CA PHE A 219 -18.63 -9.65 -4.77
C PHE A 219 -17.85 -10.55 -3.82
N ARG A 220 -16.87 -9.99 -3.08
CA ARG A 220 -16.10 -10.71 -2.07
C ARG A 220 -16.95 -11.22 -0.90
N ASN A 221 -18.03 -10.53 -0.55
CA ASN A 221 -18.93 -10.96 0.52
C ASN A 221 -19.92 -12.03 0.04
N ALA A 222 -20.34 -11.98 -1.22
CA ALA A 222 -21.20 -12.99 -1.83
C ALA A 222 -20.46 -14.32 -2.00
N HIS A 223 -19.17 -14.28 -2.32
CA HIS A 223 -18.31 -15.45 -2.53
C HIS A 223 -17.28 -15.55 -1.39
N SER A 224 -17.68 -16.20 -0.30
CA SER A 224 -16.91 -16.27 0.94
C SER A 224 -16.56 -17.70 1.39
N ARG A 225 -16.83 -18.72 0.55
CA ARG A 225 -16.53 -20.12 0.83
C ARG A 225 -15.03 -20.34 1.02
N PHE A 226 -14.24 -19.84 0.08
CA PHE A 226 -12.78 -19.98 0.13
C PHE A 226 -12.16 -18.76 0.81
N LEU A 227 -11.55 -18.96 1.98
CA LEU A 227 -10.87 -17.92 2.75
C LEU A 227 -9.43 -17.69 2.26
N ILE A 228 -9.27 -17.62 0.94
CA ILE A 228 -7.99 -17.41 0.27
C ILE A 228 -7.88 -15.91 -0.09
N PRO A 229 -6.87 -15.19 0.44
CA PRO A 229 -6.66 -13.78 0.11
C PRO A 229 -6.48 -13.55 -1.40
N ALA A 230 -7.06 -12.47 -1.92
CA ALA A 230 -7.16 -12.07 -3.32
C ALA A 230 -7.79 -13.06 -4.33
N ALA A 231 -7.78 -14.37 -4.09
CA ALA A 231 -8.25 -15.37 -5.06
C ALA A 231 -9.55 -16.09 -4.70
N GLY A 232 -9.88 -16.25 -3.41
CA GLY A 232 -11.01 -17.06 -2.95
C GLY A 232 -12.35 -16.76 -3.67
N PRO A 233 -12.78 -15.50 -3.73
CA PRO A 233 -14.02 -15.10 -4.40
C PRO A 233 -14.07 -15.46 -5.89
N ALA A 234 -12.93 -15.32 -6.60
CA ALA A 234 -12.85 -15.66 -8.01
C ALA A 234 -12.89 -17.19 -8.24
N LEU A 235 -12.27 -17.97 -7.34
CA LEU A 235 -12.30 -19.43 -7.39
C LEU A 235 -13.72 -19.97 -7.18
N GLU A 236 -14.47 -19.40 -6.24
CA GLU A 236 -15.86 -19.76 -5.98
C GLU A 236 -16.78 -19.34 -7.13
N SER A 237 -16.62 -18.11 -7.64
CA SER A 237 -17.37 -17.65 -8.82
C SER A 237 -17.10 -18.52 -10.06
N PHE A 238 -15.88 -19.04 -10.22
CA PHE A 238 -15.57 -20.00 -11.26
C PHE A 238 -16.34 -21.32 -11.09
N LEU A 239 -16.40 -21.89 -9.88
CA LEU A 239 -17.18 -23.11 -9.61
C LEU A 239 -18.67 -22.92 -9.92
N GLU A 240 -19.23 -21.77 -9.55
CA GLU A 240 -20.63 -21.45 -9.87
C GLU A 240 -20.86 -21.29 -11.37
N TYR A 241 -19.88 -20.74 -12.10
CA TYR A 241 -19.98 -20.56 -13.54
C TYR A 241 -19.91 -21.88 -14.31
N VAL A 242 -19.03 -22.81 -13.90
CA VAL A 242 -18.81 -24.06 -14.64
C VAL A 242 -19.90 -25.10 -14.41
N ASP A 243 -20.76 -24.91 -13.41
CA ASP A 243 -21.93 -25.77 -13.19
C ASP A 243 -22.87 -25.74 -14.42
N GLY A 244 -22.92 -26.86 -15.15
CA GLY A 244 -23.73 -27.01 -16.35
C GLY A 244 -23.17 -26.36 -17.63
N VAL A 245 -21.89 -25.97 -17.64
CA VAL A 245 -21.21 -25.38 -18.80
C VAL A 245 -20.17 -26.33 -19.39
N ASP A 246 -20.15 -26.50 -20.72
CA ASP A 246 -19.18 -27.34 -21.41
C ASP A 246 -17.73 -26.89 -21.15
N ARG A 247 -16.81 -27.84 -20.96
CA ARG A 247 -15.39 -27.58 -20.67
C ARG A 247 -14.68 -26.64 -21.63
N GLN A 248 -15.09 -26.60 -22.90
CA GLN A 248 -14.50 -25.69 -23.89
C GLN A 248 -14.73 -24.21 -23.53
N ALA A 249 -15.84 -23.89 -22.86
CA ALA A 249 -16.18 -22.54 -22.43
C ALA A 249 -15.50 -22.14 -21.11
N TRP A 250 -14.89 -23.08 -20.37
CA TRP A 250 -14.17 -22.78 -19.13
C TRP A 250 -12.94 -21.93 -19.36
N LYS A 251 -12.31 -22.02 -20.55
CA LYS A 251 -11.08 -21.29 -20.87
C LYS A 251 -11.24 -19.77 -20.67
N ALA A 252 -12.38 -19.21 -21.06
CA ALA A 252 -12.64 -17.78 -20.91
C ALA A 252 -12.79 -17.39 -19.42
N ALA A 253 -13.37 -18.26 -18.59
CA ALA A 253 -13.51 -18.04 -17.16
C ALA A 253 -12.20 -18.28 -16.38
N LEU A 254 -11.30 -19.11 -16.90
CA LEU A 254 -9.99 -19.38 -16.31
C LEU A 254 -8.96 -18.28 -16.56
N GLU A 255 -9.10 -17.54 -17.66
CA GLU A 255 -8.13 -16.52 -18.04
C GLU A 255 -7.94 -15.43 -16.96
N PRO A 256 -9.01 -14.83 -16.37
CA PRO A 256 -8.87 -13.90 -15.26
C PRO A 256 -8.24 -14.52 -14.00
N LEU A 257 -8.56 -15.78 -13.69
CA LEU A 257 -7.98 -16.49 -12.54
C LEU A 257 -6.45 -16.61 -12.67
N LEU A 258 -5.98 -16.98 -13.87
CA LEU A 258 -4.57 -17.18 -14.17
C LEU A 258 -3.79 -15.87 -14.30
N GLN A 259 -4.38 -14.84 -14.92
CA GLN A 259 -3.71 -13.58 -15.20
C GLN A 259 -3.76 -12.60 -14.03
N GLU A 260 -4.79 -12.66 -13.18
CA GLU A 260 -5.03 -11.67 -12.14
C GLU A 260 -5.08 -12.28 -10.74
N SER A 261 -6.01 -13.20 -10.48
CA SER A 261 -6.31 -13.65 -9.11
C SER A 261 -5.18 -14.45 -8.45
N LEU A 262 -4.61 -15.43 -9.15
CA LEU A 262 -3.53 -16.26 -8.60
C LEU A 262 -2.21 -15.48 -8.41
N PRO A 263 -1.77 -14.63 -9.36
CA PRO A 263 -0.66 -13.71 -9.13
C PRO A 263 -0.90 -12.75 -7.95
N ALA A 264 -2.11 -12.22 -7.80
CA ALA A 264 -2.47 -11.35 -6.68
C ALA A 264 -2.39 -12.09 -5.34
N MET A 265 -2.90 -13.33 -5.26
CA MET A 265 -2.79 -14.19 -4.07
C MET A 265 -1.32 -14.43 -3.67
N ARG A 266 -0.44 -14.76 -4.62
CA ARG A 266 0.99 -14.95 -4.33
C ARG A 266 1.63 -13.68 -3.79
N SER A 267 1.29 -12.54 -4.38
CA SER A 267 1.79 -11.23 -3.94
C SER A 267 1.31 -10.92 -2.51
N GLU A 268 0.05 -11.21 -2.21
CA GLU A 268 -0.55 -11.00 -0.89
C GLU A 268 0.04 -11.96 0.16
N TRP A 269 0.30 -13.23 -0.19
CA TRP A 269 0.99 -14.18 0.69
C TRP A 269 2.36 -13.66 1.13
N MET A 270 3.16 -13.13 0.20
CA MET A 270 4.47 -12.57 0.52
C MET A 270 4.39 -11.38 1.48
N ALA A 271 3.31 -10.58 1.40
CA ALA A 271 3.06 -9.49 2.35
C ALA A 271 2.59 -10.02 3.72
N ILE A 272 1.70 -11.01 3.73
CA ILE A 272 1.18 -11.65 4.94
C ILE A 272 2.32 -12.30 5.73
N ARG A 273 3.18 -13.09 5.08
CA ARG A 273 4.30 -13.82 5.70
C ARG A 273 5.18 -12.95 6.59
N ARG A 274 5.40 -11.68 6.21
CA ARG A 274 6.23 -10.71 6.97
C ARG A 274 5.55 -10.18 8.23
N ARG A 275 4.27 -10.48 8.43
CA ARG A 275 3.42 -9.93 9.50
C ARG A 275 2.90 -10.98 10.48
N LEU A 276 3.27 -12.24 10.29
CA LEU A 276 2.82 -13.33 11.15
C LEU A 276 3.86 -13.63 12.22
N PHE A 277 3.48 -13.40 13.47
CA PHE A 277 4.24 -13.84 14.63
C PHE A 277 3.53 -15.02 15.28
N MET A 278 4.20 -16.16 15.25
CA MET A 278 3.76 -17.43 15.82
C MET A 278 4.98 -18.16 16.38
N ASP A 279 4.75 -19.30 17.01
CA ASP A 279 5.83 -20.11 17.56
C ASP A 279 6.88 -20.46 16.48
N PRO A 280 8.19 -20.27 16.74
CA PRO A 280 9.24 -20.49 15.74
C PRO A 280 9.26 -21.91 15.14
N GLU A 281 8.96 -22.94 15.94
CA GLU A 281 8.97 -24.33 15.46
C GLU A 281 7.78 -24.61 14.53
N GLN A 282 6.63 -23.99 14.80
CA GLN A 282 5.43 -24.12 13.96
C GLN A 282 5.56 -23.34 12.65
N ARG A 283 6.25 -22.20 12.67
CA ARG A 283 6.34 -21.27 11.55
C ARG A 283 7.01 -21.88 10.31
N GLU A 284 8.12 -22.60 10.48
CA GLU A 284 8.84 -23.21 9.36
C GLU A 284 8.01 -24.28 8.66
N ALA A 285 7.35 -25.15 9.44
CA ALA A 285 6.47 -26.18 8.90
C ALA A 285 5.29 -25.56 8.12
N LEU A 286 4.60 -24.59 8.71
CA LEU A 286 3.42 -23.97 8.11
C LEU A 286 3.74 -23.17 6.85
N TRP A 287 4.93 -22.55 6.77
CA TRP A 287 5.34 -21.86 5.53
C TRP A 287 5.54 -22.86 4.38
N GLY A 288 6.21 -23.99 4.64
CA GLY A 288 6.37 -25.03 3.64
C GLY A 288 5.04 -25.62 3.18
N GLU A 289 4.14 -25.89 4.13
CA GLU A 289 2.79 -26.38 3.83
C GLU A 289 1.97 -25.38 3.00
N MET A 290 2.05 -24.08 3.31
CA MET A 290 1.36 -23.05 2.54
C MET A 290 1.92 -22.90 1.12
N GLU A 291 3.24 -22.92 0.97
CA GLU A 291 3.90 -22.87 -0.34
C GLU A 291 3.49 -24.07 -1.21
N ALA A 292 3.49 -25.27 -0.64
CA ALA A 292 3.00 -26.48 -1.32
C ALA A 292 1.51 -26.38 -1.70
N ALA A 293 0.64 -25.95 -0.78
CA ALA A 293 -0.80 -25.83 -1.06
C ALA A 293 -1.10 -24.79 -2.16
N MET A 294 -0.33 -23.69 -2.25
CA MET A 294 -0.46 -22.75 -3.36
C MET A 294 0.03 -23.35 -4.68
N GLU A 295 1.09 -24.14 -4.67
CA GLU A 295 1.57 -24.86 -5.87
C GLU A 295 0.54 -25.89 -6.35
N ASP A 296 -0.06 -26.64 -5.43
CA ASP A 296 -1.13 -27.61 -5.71
C ASP A 296 -2.35 -26.94 -6.33
N LEU A 297 -2.79 -25.79 -5.79
CA LEU A 297 -3.89 -25.02 -6.40
C LEU A 297 -3.54 -24.55 -7.82
N ASN A 298 -2.31 -24.07 -8.05
CA ASN A 298 -1.90 -23.66 -9.38
C ASN A 298 -1.89 -24.83 -10.35
N ALA A 299 -1.42 -26.00 -9.93
CA ALA A 299 -1.46 -27.22 -10.74
C ALA A 299 -2.90 -27.63 -11.06
N ALA A 300 -3.78 -27.63 -10.06
CA ALA A 300 -5.19 -27.98 -10.23
C ALA A 300 -5.92 -27.03 -11.18
N VAL A 301 -5.62 -25.73 -11.14
CA VAL A 301 -6.18 -24.75 -12.11
C VAL A 301 -5.73 -25.05 -13.54
N GLN A 302 -4.47 -25.48 -13.74
CA GLN A 302 -3.99 -25.87 -15.07
C GLN A 302 -4.65 -27.17 -15.55
N ASP A 303 -4.88 -28.10 -14.63
CA ASP A 303 -5.52 -29.39 -14.91
C ASP A 303 -6.99 -29.27 -15.35
N LEU A 304 -7.66 -28.16 -15.05
CA LEU A 304 -9.00 -27.86 -15.58
C LEU A 304 -9.05 -27.84 -17.11
N LEU A 305 -7.93 -27.53 -17.80
CA LEU A 305 -7.83 -27.59 -19.26
C LEU A 305 -7.18 -28.88 -19.78
N ASN A 306 -6.79 -29.80 -18.90
CA ASN A 306 -6.09 -31.03 -19.27
C ASN A 306 -7.04 -32.08 -19.88
N PRO A 307 -6.95 -32.35 -21.20
CA PRO A 307 -7.89 -33.24 -21.89
C PRO A 307 -7.78 -34.71 -21.46
N GLN A 308 -6.77 -35.07 -20.65
CA GLN A 308 -6.60 -36.42 -20.14
C GLN A 308 -7.44 -36.71 -18.89
N LEU A 309 -7.89 -35.68 -18.18
CA LEU A 309 -8.76 -35.80 -17.02
C LEU A 309 -10.22 -35.71 -17.46
N SER A 310 -11.11 -36.44 -16.80
CA SER A 310 -12.54 -36.17 -16.92
C SER A 310 -12.90 -34.81 -16.30
N GLU A 311 -14.06 -34.25 -16.67
CA GLU A 311 -14.55 -32.98 -16.11
C GLU A 311 -14.71 -33.07 -14.58
N ASP A 312 -15.33 -34.14 -14.09
CA ASP A 312 -15.52 -34.38 -12.66
C ASP A 312 -14.17 -34.52 -11.92
N GLU A 313 -13.20 -35.25 -12.48
CA GLU A 313 -11.87 -35.37 -11.86
C GLU A 313 -11.15 -34.02 -11.77
N ALA A 314 -11.23 -33.21 -12.83
CA ALA A 314 -10.58 -31.91 -12.86
C ALA A 314 -11.24 -30.91 -11.90
N LEU A 315 -12.58 -30.88 -11.84
CA LEU A 315 -13.32 -30.01 -10.92
C LEU A 315 -13.12 -30.42 -9.46
N ASN A 316 -13.18 -31.72 -9.15
CA ASN A 316 -12.92 -32.21 -7.79
C ASN A 316 -11.50 -31.88 -7.35
N GLY A 317 -10.48 -32.10 -8.20
CA GLY A 317 -9.10 -31.77 -7.87
C GLY A 317 -8.89 -30.27 -7.63
N PHE A 318 -9.55 -29.41 -8.40
CA PHE A 318 -9.55 -27.96 -8.21
C PHE A 318 -10.23 -27.55 -6.90
N GLU A 319 -11.41 -28.09 -6.63
CA GLU A 319 -12.18 -27.80 -5.42
C GLU A 319 -11.44 -28.26 -4.16
N ASP A 320 -10.89 -29.48 -4.16
CA ASP A 320 -10.08 -30.02 -3.06
C ASP A 320 -8.85 -29.16 -2.80
N ALA A 321 -8.15 -28.70 -3.84
CA ALA A 321 -6.98 -27.84 -3.69
C ALA A 321 -7.35 -26.46 -3.12
N ALA A 322 -8.49 -25.89 -3.55
CA ALA A 322 -9.00 -24.62 -3.02
C ALA A 322 -9.46 -24.77 -1.56
N GLU A 323 -10.13 -25.86 -1.20
CA GLU A 323 -10.50 -26.15 0.19
C GLU A 323 -9.28 -26.36 1.08
N HIS A 324 -8.29 -27.11 0.59
CA HIS A 324 -7.05 -27.34 1.30
C HIS A 324 -6.33 -26.02 1.60
N LEU A 325 -6.12 -25.16 0.58
CA LEU A 325 -5.47 -23.87 0.77
C LEU A 325 -6.29 -22.94 1.70
N SER A 326 -7.61 -22.94 1.56
CA SER A 326 -8.52 -22.21 2.45
C SER A 326 -8.34 -22.65 3.91
N SER A 327 -8.24 -23.96 4.17
CA SER A 327 -8.01 -24.52 5.51
C SER A 327 -6.65 -24.10 6.09
N GLN A 328 -5.62 -24.05 5.24
CA GLN A 328 -4.29 -23.60 5.63
C GLN A 328 -4.31 -22.12 6.05
N PHE A 329 -4.99 -21.26 5.31
CA PHE A 329 -5.16 -19.85 5.69
C PHE A 329 -5.96 -19.69 6.98
N GLN A 330 -6.95 -20.54 7.23
CA GLN A 330 -7.69 -20.56 8.49
C GLN A 330 -6.81 -20.96 9.68
N GLN A 331 -6.01 -22.01 9.52
CA GLN A 331 -5.07 -22.47 10.53
C GLN A 331 -4.00 -21.41 10.82
N LEU A 332 -3.45 -20.79 9.77
CA LEU A 332 -2.51 -19.69 9.88
C LEU A 332 -3.08 -18.54 10.74
N ARG A 333 -4.34 -18.17 10.50
CA ARG A 333 -5.03 -17.12 11.25
C ARG A 333 -5.25 -17.49 12.72
N SER A 334 -5.51 -18.76 13.04
CA SER A 334 -5.74 -19.20 14.42
C SER A 334 -4.45 -19.27 15.25
N LEU A 335 -3.31 -19.49 14.60
CA LEU A 335 -2.00 -19.59 15.24
C LEU A 335 -1.27 -18.24 15.37
N THR A 336 -1.73 -17.22 14.64
CA THR A 336 -1.10 -15.90 14.67
C THR A 336 -1.53 -15.13 15.91
N LEU A 337 -0.56 -14.60 16.65
CA LEU A 337 -0.86 -13.77 17.82
C LEU A 337 -1.50 -12.44 17.41
N PRO A 338 -2.63 -12.03 18.02
CA PRO A 338 -3.23 -10.74 17.77
C PRO A 338 -2.31 -9.64 18.30
N TYR A 339 -2.25 -8.52 17.58
CA TYR A 339 -1.37 -7.40 17.94
C TYR A 339 -2.08 -6.04 17.96
N ALA A 340 -3.37 -6.00 17.58
CA ALA A 340 -4.12 -4.75 17.43
C ALA A 340 -4.26 -3.94 18.72
N HIS A 341 -4.21 -4.58 19.89
CA HIS A 341 -4.30 -3.91 21.19
C HIS A 341 -3.03 -3.15 21.57
N LEU A 342 -1.91 -3.34 20.85
CA LEU A 342 -0.66 -2.65 21.15
C LEU A 342 -0.52 -1.31 20.43
N PHE A 343 -1.37 -1.00 19.44
CA PHE A 343 -1.22 0.24 18.69
C PHE A 343 -1.36 1.48 19.56
N GLY A 344 -0.48 2.46 19.35
CA GLY A 344 -0.39 3.67 20.15
C GLY A 344 0.33 3.51 21.50
N SER A 345 0.79 2.31 21.84
CA SER A 345 1.62 2.04 23.02
C SER A 345 3.12 1.91 22.66
N GLU A 346 4.00 1.97 23.66
CA GLU A 346 5.44 1.72 23.49
C GLU A 346 5.73 0.32 22.89
N PRO A 347 5.13 -0.79 23.39
CA PRO A 347 5.22 -2.09 22.71
C PRO A 347 4.72 -2.07 21.26
N GLY A 348 3.71 -1.25 20.96
CA GLY A 348 3.22 -1.07 19.59
C GLY A 348 4.24 -0.45 18.66
N GLN A 349 4.96 0.59 19.12
CA GLN A 349 6.04 1.22 18.35
C GLN A 349 7.20 0.25 18.10
N LEU A 350 7.53 -0.59 19.09
CA LEU A 350 8.55 -1.62 18.91
C LEU A 350 8.11 -2.68 17.89
N LEU A 351 6.85 -3.10 17.93
CA LEU A 351 6.27 -4.02 16.96
C LEU A 351 6.26 -3.44 15.54
N GLU A 352 5.87 -2.17 15.40
CA GLU A 352 5.96 -1.42 14.15
C GLU A 352 7.40 -1.38 13.62
N GLY A 353 8.39 -1.20 14.51
CA GLY A 353 9.81 -1.28 14.15
C GLY A 353 10.25 -2.66 13.68
N ILE A 354 9.77 -3.74 14.30
CA ILE A 354 10.05 -5.12 13.86
C ILE A 354 9.42 -5.36 12.49
N PHE A 355 8.16 -4.97 12.28
CA PHE A 355 7.53 -5.04 10.95
C PHE A 355 8.28 -4.20 9.92
N GLY A 356 8.75 -3.02 10.32
CA GLY A 356 9.54 -2.13 9.48
C GLY A 356 10.85 -2.76 9.05
N ALA A 357 11.59 -3.38 9.97
CA ALA A 357 12.83 -4.10 9.69
C ALA A 357 12.60 -5.30 8.79
N LEU A 358 11.55 -6.11 9.05
CA LEU A 358 11.12 -7.19 8.16
C LEU A 358 10.60 -6.65 6.80
N GLY A 359 10.15 -5.41 6.74
CA GLY A 359 9.76 -4.74 5.51
C GLY A 359 10.96 -4.22 4.71
N GLY A 360 12.16 -4.17 5.31
CA GLY A 360 13.29 -3.42 4.79
C GLY A 360 13.06 -1.91 4.82
N THR A 361 12.18 -1.40 5.66
CA THR A 361 11.78 0.02 5.72
C THR A 361 12.21 0.73 7.00
N VAL A 362 12.74 -0.02 7.98
CA VAL A 362 13.34 0.51 9.20
C VAL A 362 14.71 -0.15 9.38
N PRO A 363 15.81 0.61 9.43
CA PRO A 363 17.14 0.07 9.68
C PRO A 363 17.26 -0.48 11.10
N VAL A 364 18.03 -1.55 11.27
CA VAL A 364 18.25 -2.21 12.58
C VAL A 364 18.80 -1.23 13.60
N VAL A 365 19.62 -0.27 13.15
CA VAL A 365 20.20 0.77 14.00
C VAL A 365 19.14 1.63 14.66
N ARG A 366 17.98 1.85 14.00
CA ARG A 366 16.84 2.57 14.57
C ARG A 366 16.05 1.69 15.53
N LEU A 367 15.88 0.41 15.19
CA LEU A 367 15.19 -0.56 16.04
C LEU A 367 15.88 -0.71 17.42
N ARG A 368 17.21 -0.65 17.46
CA ARG A 368 18.03 -0.70 18.69
C ARG A 368 17.87 0.50 19.61
N GLU A 369 17.36 1.63 19.12
CA GLU A 369 17.13 2.84 19.92
C GLU A 369 15.78 2.83 20.64
N LEU A 370 14.89 1.90 20.27
CA LEU A 370 13.60 1.75 20.92
C LEU A 370 13.78 1.01 22.26
N GLU A 371 13.04 1.46 23.27
CA GLU A 371 13.01 0.75 24.55
C GLU A 371 12.35 -0.62 24.37
N ALA A 372 13.09 -1.67 24.70
CA ALA A 372 12.67 -3.05 24.47
C ALA A 372 12.93 -3.91 25.71
N PRO A 373 12.04 -4.87 26.01
CA PRO A 373 12.31 -5.89 27.02
C PRO A 373 13.62 -6.62 26.72
N THR A 374 14.36 -7.05 27.76
CA THR A 374 15.71 -7.64 27.62
C THR A 374 15.77 -8.78 26.60
N GLN A 375 14.76 -9.65 26.57
CA GLN A 375 14.69 -10.77 25.62
C GLN A 375 14.55 -10.28 24.17
N VAL A 376 13.70 -9.28 23.92
CA VAL A 376 13.46 -8.69 22.61
C VAL A 376 14.69 -7.92 22.14
N SER A 377 15.30 -7.13 23.03
CA SER A 377 16.56 -6.41 22.77
C SER A 377 17.69 -7.37 22.39
N SER A 378 17.84 -8.50 23.11
CA SER A 378 18.86 -9.51 22.78
C SER A 378 18.68 -10.11 21.39
N LEU A 379 17.44 -10.33 20.95
CA LEU A 379 17.14 -10.86 19.61
C LEU A 379 17.41 -9.82 18.52
N ILE A 380 17.07 -8.54 18.77
CA ILE A 380 17.41 -7.43 17.86
C ILE A 380 18.93 -7.30 17.71
N GLU A 381 19.70 -7.46 18.79
CA GLU A 381 21.17 -7.45 18.74
C GLU A 381 21.74 -8.65 17.96
N GLN A 382 21.12 -9.83 18.06
CA GLN A 382 21.50 -11.00 17.25
C GLN A 382 21.25 -10.75 15.76
N TYR A 383 20.06 -10.25 15.40
CA TYR A 383 19.76 -9.80 14.03
C TYR A 383 20.76 -8.75 13.53
N ALA A 384 21.11 -7.78 14.37
CA ALA A 384 22.08 -6.76 14.00
C ALA A 384 23.47 -7.35 13.69
N ALA A 385 23.82 -8.47 14.33
CA ALA A 385 25.11 -9.12 14.18
C ALA A 385 25.20 -10.02 12.94
N ASP A 386 24.21 -10.88 12.68
CA ASP A 386 24.24 -11.88 11.61
C ASP A 386 23.29 -11.59 10.44
N GLY A 387 22.27 -10.75 10.63
CA GLY A 387 21.25 -10.45 9.64
C GLY A 387 20.19 -11.53 9.45
N ASP A 388 20.10 -12.52 10.36
CA ASP A 388 19.12 -13.59 10.27
C ASP A 388 17.73 -13.13 10.74
N TRP A 389 16.80 -13.14 9.80
CA TRP A 389 15.42 -12.70 9.96
C TRP A 389 14.66 -13.49 11.02
N ASP A 390 15.07 -14.72 11.31
CA ASP A 390 14.47 -15.53 12.36
C ASP A 390 14.49 -14.81 13.72
N HIS A 391 15.57 -14.09 14.02
CA HIS A 391 15.69 -13.32 15.25
C HIS A 391 14.61 -12.25 15.39
N LEU A 392 14.24 -11.55 14.31
CA LEU A 392 13.18 -10.54 14.32
C LEU A 392 11.79 -11.17 14.50
N PHE A 393 11.55 -12.33 13.90
CA PHE A 393 10.30 -13.06 14.13
C PHE A 393 10.18 -13.55 15.57
N ARG A 394 11.27 -14.10 16.15
CA ARG A 394 11.33 -14.47 17.57
C ARG A 394 11.14 -13.26 18.47
N ALA A 395 11.68 -12.10 18.09
CA ALA A 395 11.54 -10.85 18.82
C ALA A 395 10.06 -10.42 18.85
N GLY A 396 9.38 -10.42 17.70
CA GLY A 396 7.96 -10.10 17.60
C GLY A 396 7.08 -11.10 18.36
N PHE A 397 7.37 -12.40 18.27
CA PHE A 397 6.68 -13.42 19.06
C PHE A 397 6.87 -13.21 20.57
N SER A 398 8.11 -12.96 21.02
CA SER A 398 8.43 -12.71 22.43
C SER A 398 7.71 -11.46 22.95
N LEU A 399 7.64 -10.41 22.12
CA LEU A 399 6.94 -9.17 22.44
C LEU A 399 5.44 -9.41 22.61
N LEU A 400 4.78 -10.04 21.64
CA LEU A 400 3.34 -10.34 21.73
C LEU A 400 3.00 -11.31 22.85
N SER A 401 3.89 -12.25 23.17
CA SER A 401 3.73 -13.14 24.32
C SER A 401 3.84 -12.39 25.65
N ALA A 402 4.70 -11.37 25.73
CA ALA A 402 4.84 -10.55 26.93
C ALA A 402 3.67 -9.59 27.15
N TYR A 403 2.99 -9.18 26.07
CA TYR A 403 1.82 -8.30 26.11
C TYR A 403 0.62 -8.97 25.43
N PRO A 404 0.04 -10.02 26.03
CA PRO A 404 -1.10 -10.72 25.44
C PRO A 404 -2.30 -9.79 25.33
N ALA A 405 -3.14 -10.03 24.31
CA ALA A 405 -4.40 -9.32 24.19
C ALA A 405 -5.24 -9.51 25.47
N PRO A 406 -5.89 -8.44 25.99
CA PRO A 406 -6.76 -8.59 27.15
C PRO A 406 -7.83 -9.64 26.83
N ALA A 407 -8.08 -10.55 27.78
CA ALA A 407 -9.19 -11.48 27.68
C ALA A 407 -10.44 -10.65 27.40
N GLN A 408 -11.14 -10.94 26.28
CA GLN A 408 -12.30 -10.17 25.85
C GLN A 408 -13.25 -10.03 27.04
N ALA A 409 -13.35 -8.83 27.60
CA ALA A 409 -14.38 -8.53 28.59
C ALA A 409 -15.69 -8.63 27.82
N VAL A 410 -16.39 -9.74 28.06
CA VAL A 410 -17.78 -9.94 27.68
C VAL A 410 -18.56 -8.92 28.49
N GLU A 411 -18.78 -7.73 27.94
CA GLU A 411 -19.91 -6.82 28.16
C GLU A 411 -19.65 -5.45 27.48
N GLU A 412 -20.42 -5.20 26.42
CA GLU A 412 -21.05 -3.92 26.01
C GLU A 412 -20.17 -2.65 25.90
N GLU A 413 -19.99 -1.97 24.78
CA GLU A 413 -20.89 -1.68 23.67
C GLU A 413 -20.24 -2.07 22.33
N GLU A 414 -21.04 -2.51 21.36
CA GLU A 414 -20.66 -2.57 19.94
C GLU A 414 -20.34 -1.16 19.45
N ARG A 415 -19.14 -0.66 19.75
CA ARG A 415 -18.54 0.41 18.97
C ARG A 415 -18.46 -0.13 17.55
N PRO A 416 -19.09 0.52 16.56
CA PRO A 416 -19.02 0.03 15.19
C PRO A 416 -17.54 -0.05 14.81
N ARG A 417 -17.13 -1.19 14.28
CA ARG A 417 -15.75 -1.46 13.84
C ARG A 417 -15.74 -1.53 12.33
N TRP A 418 -14.70 -1.02 11.69
CA TRP A 418 -14.48 -1.23 10.26
C TRP A 418 -13.44 -2.31 10.06
N THR A 419 -13.70 -3.22 9.13
CA THR A 419 -12.76 -4.29 8.78
C THR A 419 -11.79 -3.76 7.74
N CYS A 420 -10.51 -3.86 8.06
CA CYS A 420 -9.44 -3.50 7.16
C CYS A 420 -9.55 -4.24 5.85
N LEU A 421 -9.63 -3.52 4.73
CA LEU A 421 -9.82 -4.18 3.43
C LEU A 421 -8.61 -5.00 3.00
N PHE A 422 -7.44 -4.67 3.54
CA PHE A 422 -6.15 -5.26 3.17
C PHE A 422 -5.71 -6.39 4.09
N CYS A 423 -5.92 -6.29 5.41
CA CYS A 423 -5.50 -7.34 6.33
C CYS A 423 -6.62 -7.90 7.20
N LYS A 424 -7.87 -7.50 6.93
CA LYS A 424 -9.08 -7.90 7.64
C LYS A 424 -9.05 -7.65 9.16
N ALA A 425 -8.08 -6.88 9.65
CA ALA A 425 -8.05 -6.42 11.03
C ALA A 425 -9.31 -5.60 11.34
N SER A 426 -9.96 -5.91 12.45
CA SER A 426 -11.09 -5.13 12.94
C SER A 426 -10.55 -3.87 13.61
N ASN A 427 -10.88 -2.71 13.04
CA ASN A 427 -10.44 -1.40 13.51
C ASN A 427 -11.60 -0.64 14.13
N GLU A 428 -11.34 0.27 15.07
CA GLU A 428 -12.39 1.14 15.62
C GLU A 428 -12.86 2.18 14.58
N MET A 429 -14.16 2.42 14.48
CA MET A 429 -14.69 3.55 13.68
C MET A 429 -14.15 4.88 14.23
N GLY A 430 -13.46 5.63 13.37
CA GLY A 430 -12.77 6.89 13.70
C GLY A 430 -11.24 6.81 13.67
N GLY A 431 -10.65 5.61 13.65
CA GLY A 431 -9.24 5.44 13.32
C GLY A 431 -9.01 5.76 11.84
N LEU A 432 -8.05 6.64 11.51
CA LEU A 432 -7.72 7.04 10.14
C LEU A 432 -6.90 5.99 9.39
N THR A 433 -6.33 5.03 10.11
CA THR A 433 -5.48 3.97 9.56
C THR A 433 -5.84 2.64 10.18
N CYS A 434 -5.68 1.59 9.39
CA CYS A 434 -5.90 0.22 9.77
C CYS A 434 -4.85 -0.14 10.79
N LEU A 435 -5.29 -0.55 11.97
CA LEU A 435 -4.41 -1.06 13.01
C LEU A 435 -3.57 -2.21 12.44
N GLY A 436 -4.17 -3.16 11.73
CA GLY A 436 -3.40 -4.32 11.24
C GLY A 436 -2.34 -4.05 10.17
N CYS A 437 -2.47 -3.02 9.32
CA CYS A 437 -1.52 -2.80 8.20
C CYS A 437 -1.26 -1.34 7.83
N ALA A 438 -1.63 -0.40 8.71
CA ALA A 438 -1.57 1.04 8.52
C ALA A 438 -2.35 1.60 7.31
N ALA A 439 -2.99 0.75 6.50
CA ALA A 439 -3.80 1.20 5.35
C ALA A 439 -4.91 2.14 5.79
N ALA A 440 -5.10 3.25 5.08
CA ALA A 440 -6.08 4.26 5.44
C ALA A 440 -7.48 3.66 5.64
N ALA A 441 -8.20 4.19 6.62
CA ALA A 441 -9.57 3.80 6.89
C ALA A 441 -10.47 4.14 5.69
N PRO A 442 -11.42 3.26 5.34
CA PRO A 442 -12.52 3.64 4.49
C PRO A 442 -13.20 4.85 5.10
N LEU A 443 -13.31 5.93 4.33
CA LEU A 443 -14.07 7.10 4.74
C LEU A 443 -15.49 6.65 5.09
N SER A 444 -15.93 6.89 6.32
CA SER A 444 -17.28 6.48 6.71
C SER A 444 -18.31 7.27 5.90
N ALA A 445 -19.32 6.59 5.36
CA ALA A 445 -20.43 7.22 4.64
C ALA A 445 -21.15 8.33 5.44
N ALA A 446 -21.05 8.29 6.78
CA ALA A 446 -21.61 9.32 7.67
C ALA A 446 -20.83 10.64 7.71
N VAL A 447 -19.56 10.65 7.29
CA VAL A 447 -18.75 11.88 7.13
C VAL A 447 -19.04 12.52 5.77
N VAL A 448 -19.27 11.70 4.74
CA VAL A 448 -19.73 12.16 3.42
C VAL A 448 -21.12 12.78 3.50
N ALA A 449 -22.04 12.20 4.29
CA ALA A 449 -23.40 12.72 4.46
C ALA A 449 -23.53 13.98 5.37
N LYS A 450 -22.44 14.45 5.97
CA LYS A 450 -22.41 15.69 6.78
C LYS A 450 -21.62 16.83 6.12
N ALA A 451 -21.10 16.59 4.92
CA ALA A 451 -20.41 17.59 4.10
C ALA A 451 -21.35 18.26 3.07
N ASP A 452 -22.63 17.88 3.05
CA ASP A 452 -23.73 18.58 2.36
C ASP A 452 -24.47 19.56 3.30
#